data_AF-A0A941N6N2-F1
#
_entry.id   AF-A0A941N6N2-F1
#
_cell.length_a   1.000
_cell.length_b   1.000
_cell.length_c   1.000
_cell.angle_alpha   90.00
_cell.angle_beta   90.00
_cell.angle_gamma   90.00
#
_symmetry.space_group_name_H-M   'P 1'
#
loop_
_entity.id
_entity.type
_entity.pdbx_description
1 polymer ?
#
loop_
_entity_poly.entity_id
_entity_poly.type
_entity_poly.pdbx_seq_one_letter_code
_entity_poly.pdbx_strand_id
1 'polypeptide(L)' 'MNPRIKKLIGAIVMVVWIAIYAFLAMLLGIKILPHANGWMAFVYYAVAGLLWIVPIGLMLPWMNREPAKTK' A
#
# COMPACT_ATOMS: atom_id res chain seq x y z
N MET A 1 17.39 13.22 11.73
CA MET A 1 17.24 11.76 11.90
C MET A 1 18.13 11.05 10.89
N ASN A 2 18.91 10.07 11.33
CA ASN A 2 19.86 9.32 10.50
C ASN A 2 19.13 8.69 9.28
N PRO A 3 19.58 8.91 8.03
CA PRO A 3 18.90 8.40 6.83
C PRO A 3 18.67 6.88 6.82
N ARG A 4 19.52 6.12 7.53
CA ARG A 4 19.39 4.67 7.69
C ARG A 4 18.14 4.27 8.50
N ILE A 5 17.80 5.03 9.54
CA ILE A 5 16.62 4.76 10.38
C ILE A 5 15.32 5.07 9.64
N LYS A 6 15.30 6.14 8.82
CA LYS A 6 14.15 6.45 7.96
C LYS A 6 13.86 5.32 6.97
N LYS A 7 14.90 4.75 6.35
CA LYS A 7 14.75 3.60 5.46
C LYS A 7 14.25 2.34 6.19
N LEU A 8 14.71 2.10 7.42
CA LEU A 8 14.28 0.94 8.22
C LEU A 8 12.82 1.05 8.66
N ILE A 9 12.40 2.22 9.15
CA ILE A 9 11.00 2.49 9.49
C ILE A 9 10.12 2.40 8.24
N GLY A 10 10.58 2.95 7.11
CA GLY A 10 9.88 2.83 5.84
C GLY A 10 9.68 1.38 5.41
N ALA A 11 10.71 0.54 5.51
CA ALA A 11 10.58 -0.88 5.19
C ALA A 11 9.58 -1.59 6.11
N ILE A 12 9.63 -1.35 7.42
CA ILE A 12 8.72 -1.98 8.39
C ILE A 12 7.27 -1.55 8.15
N VAL A 13 7.04 -0.24 7.97
CA VAL A 13 5.70 0.30 7.71
C VAL A 13 5.12 -0.26 6.41
N MET A 14 5.93 -0.43 5.35
CA MET A 14 5.49 -1.09 4.13
C MET A 14 5.00 -2.51 4.39
N VAL A 15 5.78 -3.32 5.11
CA VAL A 15 5.43 -4.72 5.39
C VAL A 15 4.14 -4.81 6.21
N VAL A 16 4.04 -4.01 7.28
CA VAL A 16 2.84 -3.97 8.14
C VAL A 16 1.62 -3.50 7.36
N TRP A 17 1.77 -2.47 6.52
CA TRP A 17 0.69 -1.97 5.68
C TRP A 17 0.20 -3.00 4.68
N ILE A 18 1.12 -3.70 3.99
CA ILE A 18 0.78 -4.76 3.05
C ILE A 18 0.02 -5.88 3.76
N ALA A 19 0.44 -6.27 4.97
CA ALA A 19 -0.26 -7.28 5.74
C ALA A 19 -1.69 -6.84 6.06
N ILE A 20 -1.88 -5.64 6.62
CA ILE A 20 -3.21 -5.10 6.96
C ILE A 20 -4.09 -4.99 5.70
N TYR A 21 -3.53 -4.47 4.60
CA TYR A 21 -4.22 -4.33 3.34
C TYR A 21 -4.68 -5.68 2.77
N ALA A 22 -3.82 -6.69 2.80
CA ALA A 22 -4.16 -8.03 2.35
C ALA A 22 -5.33 -8.63 3.15
N PHE A 23 -5.33 -8.45 4.47
CA PHE A 23 -6.47 -8.86 5.31
C PHE A 23 -7.76 -8.11 4.95
N LEU A 24 -7.69 -6.79 4.76
CA LEU A 24 -8.85 -5.99 4.36
C LEU A 24 -9.39 -6.41 2.99
N ALA A 25 -8.52 -6.61 2.00
CA ALA A 25 -8.89 -7.09 0.67
C ALA A 25 -9.45 -8.52 0.72
N MET A 26 -8.98 -9.37 1.62
CA MET A 26 -9.56 -10.71 1.77
C MET A 26 -10.95 -10.64 2.40
N LEU A 27 -11.14 -9.83 3.44
CA LEU A 27 -12.44 -9.58 4.09
C LEU A 27 -13.49 -8.99 3.14
N LEU A 28 -13.10 -7.96 2.38
CA LEU A 28 -13.96 -7.35 1.37
C LEU A 28 -14.28 -8.34 0.26
N GLY A 29 -13.31 -9.14 -0.16
CA GLY A 29 -13.49 -10.15 -1.19
C GLY A 29 -14.53 -11.20 -0.80
N ILE A 30 -14.45 -11.72 0.44
CA ILE A 30 -15.43 -12.69 0.95
C ILE A 30 -16.85 -12.13 0.97
N LYS A 31 -17.04 -10.84 1.25
CA LYS A 31 -18.39 -10.24 1.27
C LYS A 31 -18.92 -9.90 -0.13
N ILE A 32 -18.04 -9.40 -1.01
CA ILE A 32 -18.43 -8.84 -2.31
C ILE A 32 -18.56 -9.93 -3.37
N LEU A 33 -17.61 -10.86 -3.47
CA LEU A 33 -17.58 -11.87 -4.53
C LEU A 33 -18.81 -12.78 -4.59
N PRO A 34 -19.39 -13.28 -3.48
CA PRO A 34 -20.53 -14.20 -3.53
C PRO A 34 -21.81 -13.58 -4.09
N HIS A 35 -21.95 -12.25 -4.00
CA HIS A 35 -23.12 -11.51 -4.47
C HIS A 35 -22.80 -10.66 -5.71
N ALA A 36 -21.57 -10.73 -6.22
CA ALA A 36 -21.11 -9.91 -7.32
C ALA A 36 -21.47 -10.53 -8.67
N ASN A 37 -22.06 -9.71 -9.54
CA ASN A 37 -22.09 -9.99 -10.96
C ASN A 37 -20.66 -9.85 -11.55
N GLY A 38 -20.38 -10.44 -12.72
CA GLY A 38 -19.03 -10.44 -13.32
C GLY A 38 -18.38 -9.05 -13.44
N TRP A 39 -19.20 -8.01 -13.64
CA TRP A 39 -18.76 -6.61 -13.63
C TRP A 39 -18.31 -6.12 -12.24
N MET A 40 -19.03 -6.45 -11.17
CA MET A 40 -18.62 -6.09 -9.80
C MET A 40 -17.32 -6.79 -9.41
N ALA A 41 -17.13 -8.05 -9.79
CA ALA A 41 -15.87 -8.75 -9.55
C ALA A 41 -14.71 -8.05 -10.27
N PHE A 42 -14.91 -7.64 -11.53
CA PHE A 42 -13.90 -6.89 -12.28
C PHE A 42 -13.53 -5.56 -11.61
N VAL A 43 -14.52 -4.74 -11.24
CA VAL A 43 -14.27 -3.47 -10.55
C VAL A 43 -13.59 -3.70 -9.20
N TYR A 44 -13.99 -4.74 -8.47
CA TYR A 44 -13.37 -5.12 -7.21
C TYR A 44 -11.88 -5.40 -7.37
N TYR A 45 -11.52 -6.27 -8.33
CA TYR A 45 -10.11 -6.59 -8.59
C TYR A 45 -9.32 -5.39 -9.14
N ALA A 46 -9.93 -4.55 -9.98
CA ALA A 46 -9.30 -3.34 -10.48
C ALA A 46 -8.99 -2.35 -9.35
N VAL A 47 -9.95 -2.10 -8.46
CA VAL A 47 -9.76 -1.20 -7.31
C VAL A 47 -8.80 -1.81 -6.31
N ALA A 48 -8.97 -3.09 -5.94
CA ALA A 48 -8.07 -3.77 -5.01
C ALA A 48 -6.62 -3.86 -5.56
N GLY A 49 -6.45 -3.98 -6.88
CA GLY A 49 -5.16 -3.96 -7.55
C GLY A 49 -4.57 -2.56 -7.77
N LEU A 50 -5.33 -1.47 -7.58
CA LEU A 50 -4.83 -0.10 -7.69
C LEU A 50 -4.65 0.57 -6.33
N LEU A 51 -5.52 0.28 -5.35
CA LEU A 51 -5.50 0.91 -4.03
C LEU A 51 -4.20 0.60 -3.28
N TRP A 52 -3.61 -0.59 -3.48
CA TRP A 52 -2.34 -0.98 -2.85
C TRP A 52 -1.14 -0.17 -3.32
N ILE A 53 -1.24 0.59 -4.43
CA ILE A 53 -0.13 1.39 -4.96
C ILE A 53 0.03 2.73 -4.24
N VAL A 54 -1.04 3.24 -3.63
CA VAL A 54 -1.09 4.48 -2.84
C VAL A 54 -0.01 4.54 -1.74
N PRO A 55 0.17 3.52 -0.88
CA PRO A 55 1.25 3.52 0.12
C PRO A 55 2.65 3.57 -0.50
N ILE A 56 2.87 2.87 -1.63
CA ILE A 56 4.17 2.88 -2.31
C ILE A 56 4.47 4.29 -2.84
N GLY A 57 3.49 4.92 -3.49
CA GLY A 57 3.59 6.28 -4.01
C GLY A 57 3.81 7.33 -2.92
N LEU A 58 3.17 7.20 -1.76
CA LEU A 58 3.32 8.12 -0.63
C LEU A 58 4.64 7.94 0.14
N MET A 59 5.18 6.72 0.21
CA MET A 59 6.41 6.45 0.95
C MET A 59 7.68 6.80 0.16
N LEU A 60 7.65 6.69 -1.18
CA LEU A 60 8.75 7.07 -2.07
C LEU A 60 9.31 8.49 -1.79
N PRO A 61 8.51 9.58 -1.78
CA PRO A 61 9.03 10.93 -1.52
C PRO A 61 9.51 11.12 -0.08
N TRP A 62 9.06 10.31 0.86
CA TRP A 62 9.54 10.36 2.25
C TRP A 62 10.89 9.64 2.43
N MET A 63 11.09 8.51 1.73
CA MET A 63 12.36 7.77 1.73
C MET A 63 13.44 8.42 0.85
N ASN A 64 13.06 8.97 -0.31
CA ASN A 64 13.96 9.68 -1.23
C ASN A 64 14.12 11.17 -0.92
N ARG A 65 13.54 11.66 0.18
CA ARG A 65 13.91 12.97 0.72
C ARG A 65 15.34 12.88 1.26
N GLU A 66 16.27 13.04 0.34
CA GLU A 66 17.67 13.32 0.64
C GLU A 66 17.71 14.55 1.56
N PRO A 67 18.45 14.51 2.69
CA PRO A 67 18.74 15.73 3.41
C PRO A 67 19.40 16.68 2.42
N ALA A 68 18.82 17.87 2.25
CA ALA A 68 19.30 18.88 1.32
C ALA A 68 20.84 18.94 1.41
N LYS A 69 21.52 18.77 0.28
CA LYS A 69 22.96 19.03 0.16
C LYS A 69 23.18 20.44 0.67
N THR A 70 23.66 20.57 1.90
CA THR A 70 24.29 21.80 2.38
C THR A 70 25.58 21.92 1.58
N LYS A 71 25.53 22.73 0.52
CA LYS A 71 26.74 23.28 -0.09
C LYS A 71 27.48 24.12 0.94
#